data_AF-A0A750MKJ9-F1
#
_entry.id   AF-A0A750MKJ9-F1
#
_cell.length_a   1.000
_cell.length_b   1.000
_cell.length_c   1.000
_cell.angle_alpha   90.00
_cell.angle_beta   90.00
_cell.angle_gamma   90.00
#
_symmetry.space_group_name_H-M   'P 1'
#
loop_
_entity.id
_entity.type
_entity.pdbx_description
1 polymer ?
#
loop_
_entity_poly.entity_id
_entity_poly.type
_entity_poly.pdbx_seq_one_letter_code
_entity_poly.pdbx_strand_id
1 'polypeptide(L)'
;MKNELINVWYRVTFMVTENGERRELSIFTEGSSETGAAVSAAVGICENRDGLSNPTFKSIRIATYGEADSLNAEIDAIADREAKELEEEDDE
;
A
#
# COMPACT_ATOMS: atom_id res chain seq x y z
N MET A 1 -25.06 -20.38 13.26
CA MET A 1 -23.59 -20.39 13.19
C MET A 1 -23.10 -19.13 13.89
N LYS A 2 -22.12 -19.23 14.80
CA LYS A 2 -21.50 -18.03 15.38
C LYS A 2 -20.70 -17.38 14.25
N ASN A 3 -20.90 -16.09 14.00
CA ASN A 3 -20.04 -15.29 13.13
C ASN A 3 -18.69 -15.13 13.84
N GLU A 4 -17.87 -16.17 13.81
CA GLU A 4 -16.45 -16.04 14.13
C GLU A 4 -15.86 -15.17 13.04
N LEU A 5 -15.44 -13.96 13.41
CA LEU A 5 -14.67 -13.08 12.55
C LEU A 5 -13.38 -13.83 12.22
N ILE A 6 -13.32 -14.42 11.04
CA ILE A 6 -12.11 -15.08 10.54
C ILE A 6 -11.10 -13.98 10.31
N ASN A 7 -10.03 -14.02 11.07
CA ASN A 7 -8.87 -13.19 10.78
C ASN A 7 -8.15 -13.77 9.56
N VAL A 8 -7.76 -12.89 8.65
CA VAL A 8 -6.96 -13.24 7.47
C VAL A 8 -5.74 -12.33 7.40
N TRP A 9 -4.71 -12.82 6.73
CA TRP A 9 -3.50 -12.05 6.45
C TRP A 9 -3.73 -11.16 5.24
N TYR A 10 -3.61 -9.85 5.47
CA TYR A 10 -3.63 -8.84 4.44
C TYR A 10 -2.22 -8.34 4.17
N ARG A 11 -1.92 -8.14 2.88
CA ARG A 11 -0.82 -7.28 2.47
C ARG A 11 -1.39 -5.89 2.22
N VAL A 12 -0.89 -4.91 2.95
CA VAL A 12 -1.24 -3.51 2.75
C VAL A 12 -0.03 -2.80 2.18
N THR A 13 -0.20 -2.18 1.02
CA THR A 13 0.84 -1.36 0.38
C THR A 13 0.43 0.10 0.39
N PHE A 14 1.28 0.94 0.97
CA PHE A 14 1.12 2.38 0.98
C PHE A 14 2.01 3.00 -0.07
N MET A 15 1.42 3.90 -0.85
CA MET A 15 2.15 4.81 -1.71
C MET A 15 2.29 6.12 -0.96
N VAL A 16 3.52 6.47 -0.58
CA VAL A 16 3.83 7.67 0.20
C VAL A 16 4.80 8.56 -0.54
N THR A 17 4.75 9.85 -0.20
CA THR A 17 5.81 10.79 -0.57
C THR A 17 6.53 11.22 0.70
N GLU A 18 7.84 10.99 0.71
CA GLU A 18 8.75 11.38 1.79
C GLU A 18 9.92 12.16 1.17
N ASN A 19 10.19 13.37 1.68
CA ASN A 19 11.23 14.26 1.16
C ASN A 19 11.14 14.53 -0.37
N GLY A 20 9.93 14.50 -0.93
CA GLY A 20 9.69 14.70 -2.37
C GLY A 20 9.87 13.44 -3.22
N GLU A 21 10.36 12.34 -2.64
CA GLU A 21 10.51 11.05 -3.34
C GLU A 21 9.30 10.14 -3.09
N ARG A 22 8.87 9.44 -4.13
CA ARG A 22 7.84 8.39 -4.04
C ARG A 22 8.46 7.15 -3.43
N ARG A 23 7.79 6.58 -2.43
CA ARG A 23 8.15 5.30 -1.81
C ARG A 23 6.95 4.38 -1.71
N GLU A 24 7.21 3.10 -1.87
CA GLU A 24 6.23 2.04 -1.67
C GLU A 24 6.57 1.27 -0.41
N LEU A 25 5.60 1.12 0.48
CA LEU A 25 5.79 0.43 1.75
C LEU A 25 4.72 -0.64 1.89
N SER A 26 5.16 -1.90 1.84
CA SER A 26 4.29 -3.04 2.09
C SER A 26 4.48 -3.56 3.51
N ILE A 27 3.38 -3.82 4.19
CA ILE A 27 3.35 -4.52 5.48
C ILE A 27 2.29 -5.62 5.45
N PHE A 28 2.60 -6.75 6.10
CA PHE A 28 1.63 -7.80 6.33
C PHE A 28 1.01 -7.63 7.70
N THR A 29 -0.31 -7.65 7.77
CA THR A 29 -1.06 -7.57 9.03
C THR A 29 -2.22 -8.54 9.01
N GLU A 30 -2.50 -9.14 10.16
CA GLU A 30 -3.70 -9.93 10.36
C GLU A 30 -4.86 -8.98 10.71
N GLY A 31 -6.05 -9.28 10.18
CA GLY A 31 -7.25 -8.51 10.49
C GLY A 31 -8.52 -9.25 10.11
N SER A 32 -9.64 -8.82 10.68
CA SER A 32 -10.96 -9.34 10.35
C SER A 32 -11.68 -8.53 9.25
N SER A 33 -11.03 -7.47 8.75
CA SER A 33 -11.51 -6.63 7.65
C SER A 33 -10.36 -5.85 7.02
N GLU A 34 -10.55 -5.45 5.76
CA GLU A 34 -9.60 -4.62 5.01
C GLU A 34 -9.36 -3.27 5.70
N THR A 35 -10.42 -2.60 6.19
CA THR A 35 -10.29 -1.33 6.89
C THR A 35 -9.50 -1.47 8.19
N GLY A 36 -9.73 -2.55 8.95
CA GLY A 36 -8.97 -2.84 10.16
C GLY A 36 -7.50 -3.10 9.85
N ALA A 37 -7.23 -3.87 8.80
CA ALA A 37 -5.88 -4.10 8.31
C ALA A 37 -5.18 -2.79 7.88
N ALA A 38 -5.86 -1.92 7.13
CA ALA A 38 -5.30 -0.65 6.69
C ALA A 38 -4.91 0.27 7.86
N VAL A 39 -5.76 0.36 8.89
CA VAL A 39 -5.48 1.18 10.08
C VAL A 39 -4.30 0.60 10.87
N SER A 40 -4.31 -0.70 11.15
CA SER A 40 -3.21 -1.37 11.86
C SER A 40 -1.88 -1.24 11.12
N ALA A 41 -1.92 -1.38 9.80
CA ALA A 41 -0.76 -1.22 8.92
C ALA A 41 -0.22 0.21 8.93
N ALA A 42 -1.09 1.23 8.88
CA ALA A 42 -0.70 2.63 8.93
C ALA A 42 -0.06 2.99 10.28
N VAL A 43 -0.63 2.51 11.40
CA VAL A 43 -0.05 2.66 12.73
C VAL A 43 1.32 1.99 12.79
N GLY A 44 1.44 0.75 12.31
CA GLY A 44 2.71 0.01 12.32
C GLY A 44 3.83 0.67 11.52
N ILE A 45 3.52 1.34 10.40
CA ILE A 45 4.52 2.08 9.60
C ILE A 45 4.90 3.40 10.26
N CYS A 46 3.95 4.09 10.89
CA CYS A 46 4.22 5.35 11.60
C CYS A 46 4.98 5.14 12.93
N GLU A 47 4.80 4.00 13.60
CA GLU A 47 5.42 3.70 14.91
C GLU A 47 6.78 2.98 14.81
N ASN A 48 7.12 2.36 13.67
CA ASN A 48 8.41 1.68 13.50
C ASN A 48 9.58 2.65 13.36
N ARG A 49 10.78 2.21 13.79
CA ARG A 49 12.00 3.04 13.98
C ARG A 49 12.59 3.68 12.70
N ASP A 50 12.21 3.21 11.52
CA ASP A 50 12.53 3.85 10.23
C ASP A 50 11.42 4.82 9.78
N GLY A 51 10.61 5.26 10.75
CA GLY A 51 9.33 5.93 10.59
C GLY A 51 9.40 7.15 9.68
N LEU A 52 8.47 7.17 8.74
CA LEU A 52 8.22 8.30 7.87
C LEU A 52 8.03 9.55 8.73
N SER A 53 8.86 10.57 8.57
CA SER A 53 8.63 11.84 9.24
C SER A 53 7.51 12.58 8.51
N ASN A 54 6.28 12.40 8.98
CA ASN A 54 5.06 13.03 8.42
C ASN A 54 4.79 12.67 6.94
N PRO A 55 4.52 11.39 6.62
CA PRO A 55 4.27 10.97 5.26
C PRO A 55 2.98 11.58 4.69
N THR A 56 3.03 11.98 3.42
CA THR A 56 1.80 12.22 2.66
C THR A 56 1.38 10.91 2.00
N PHE A 57 0.35 10.27 2.54
CA PHE A 57 -0.25 9.09 1.93
C PHE A 57 -1.01 9.48 0.66
N LYS A 58 -0.61 8.93 -0.49
CA LYS A 58 -1.29 9.16 -1.78
C LYS A 58 -2.35 8.10 -2.03
N SER A 59 -2.06 6.85 -1.74
CA SER A 59 -3.01 5.74 -1.89
C SER A 59 -2.66 4.57 -0.97
N ILE A 60 -3.68 3.77 -0.69
CA ILE A 60 -3.58 2.53 0.07
C ILE A 60 -4.17 1.44 -0.81
N ARG A 61 -3.43 0.33 -0.96
CA ARG A 61 -3.92 -0.86 -1.64
C ARG A 61 -3.85 -2.05 -0.71
N ILE A 62 -4.88 -2.88 -0.74
CA ILE A 62 -5.08 -3.98 0.19
C ILE A 62 -5.39 -5.21 -0.64
N ALA A 63 -4.67 -6.30 -0.38
CA ALA A 63 -4.95 -7.60 -0.96
C ALA A 63 -4.85 -8.66 0.13
N THR A 64 -5.65 -9.72 0.02
CA THR A 64 -5.39 -10.91 0.84
C THR A 64 -4.08 -11.56 0.40
N TYR A 65 -3.50 -12.42 1.25
CA TYR A 65 -2.26 -13.12 0.91
C TYR A 65 -2.32 -13.86 -0.45
N GLY A 66 -3.47 -14.46 -0.80
CA GLY A 66 -3.65 -15.15 -2.07
C GLY A 66 -3.74 -14.25 -3.30
N GLU A 67 -3.96 -12.94 -3.10
CA GLU A 67 -4.14 -11.94 -4.17
C GLU A 67 -2.90 -11.04 -4.33
N ALA A 68 -1.87 -11.25 -3.52
CA ALA A 68 -0.70 -10.39 -3.45
C ALA A 68 0.08 -10.29 -4.78
N ASP A 69 0.14 -11.38 -5.56
CA ASP A 69 0.81 -11.40 -6.86
C ASP A 69 0.02 -10.60 -7.91
N SER A 70 -1.31 -10.71 -7.89
CA SER A 70 -2.18 -9.91 -8.76
C SER A 70 -2.08 -8.42 -8.42
N LEU A 71 -1.96 -8.09 -7.13
CA LEU A 71 -1.78 -6.72 -6.70
C LEU A 71 -0.44 -6.13 -7.18
N ASN A 72 0.66 -6.90 -7.13
CA ASN A 72 1.95 -6.44 -7.64
C ASN A 72 1.88 -6.11 -9.13
N ALA A 73 1.28 -6.99 -9.94
CA ALA A 73 1.12 -6.75 -11.36
C ALA A 73 0.32 -5.48 -11.67
N GLU A 74 -0.69 -5.16 -10.84
CA GLU A 74 -1.46 -3.92 -10.98
C GLU A 74 -0.62 -2.68 -10.60
N ILE A 75 0.22 -2.78 -9.56
CA ILE A 75 1.13 -1.70 -9.15
C ILE A 75 2.15 -1.42 -10.25
N ASP A 76 2.78 -2.45 -10.80
CA ASP A 76 3.75 -2.33 -11.90
C ASP A 76 3.11 -1.66 -13.13
N ALA A 77 1.90 -2.07 -13.50
CA ALA A 77 1.18 -1.49 -14.63
C ALA A 77 0.84 0.01 -14.43
N ILE A 78 0.65 0.45 -13.18
CA ILE A 78 0.44 1.86 -12.86
C ILE A 78 1.74 2.65 -12.95
N ALA A 79 2.84 2.09 -12.41
CA ALA A 79 4.16 2.71 -12.52
C ALA A 79 4.57 2.90 -13.99
N ASP A 80 4.32 1.89 -14.83
CA ASP A 80 4.58 1.96 -16.28
C ASP A 80 3.74 3.03 -16.98
N ARG A 81 2.48 3.24 -16.55
CA ARG A 81 1.61 4.26 -17.12
C ARG A 81 2.04 5.66 -16.71
N GLU A 82 2.33 5.87 -15.43
CA GLU A 82 2.80 7.15 -14.89
C GLU A 82 4.15 7.54 -15.50
N ALA A 83 5.04 6.58 -15.77
CA ALA A 83 6.30 6.83 -16.46
C ALA A 83 6.10 7.34 -17.90
N LYS A 84 5.16 6.73 -18.65
CA LYS A 84 4.85 7.16 -20.02
C LYS A 84 4.19 8.53 -20.08
N GLU A 85 3.29 8.84 -19.15
CA GLU A 85 2.64 10.15 -19.06
C GLU A 85 3.68 11.27 -18.81
N LEU A 86 4.76 10.99 -18.07
CA LEU A 86 5.86 11.94 -17.86
C LEU A 86 6.79 12.12 -19.08
N GLU A 87 6.99 11.07 -19.88
CA GLU A 87 7.76 11.17 -21.13
C GLU A 87 7.02 11.98 -22.20
N GLU A 88 5.67 11.92 -22.22
CA GLU A 88 4.85 12.68 -23.17
C GLU A 88 4.73 14.17 -22.81
N GLU A 89 4.94 14.57 -21.55
CA GLU A 89 4.94 15.98 -21.11
C GLU A 89 6.27 16.72 -21.38
N ASP A 90 7.39 16.01 -21.56
CA ASP A 90 8.73 16.60 -21.83
C ASP A 90 8.96 16.92 -23.33
N ASP A 91 8.00 16.60 -24.20
CA ASP A 91 8.04 16.76 -25.66
C ASP A 91 7.16 17.94 -26.18
N GLU A 92 6.62 18.79 -25.29
CA GLU A 92 5.90 20.07 -25.61
C GLU A 92 6.74 21.34 -25.36
#